data_AF-A0AAE9WQM8-F1
#
_entry.id   AF-A0AAE9WQM8-F1
#
_cell.length_a   1.000
_cell.length_b   1.000
_cell.length_c   1.000
_cell.angle_alpha   90.00
_cell.angle_beta   90.00
_cell.angle_gamma   90.00
#
_symmetry.space_group_name_H-M   'P 1'
#
loop_
_entity.id
_entity.type
_entity.pdbx_description
1 polymer ?
#
loop_
_entity_poly.entity_id
_entity_poly.type
_entity_poly.pdbx_seq_one_letter_code
_entity_poly.pdbx_strand_id
1 'polypeptide(L)'
;MENEAKELEKKAESLNKKDFFSSFFGTDNTDEVINCYNMAANKYKLSHKWKEAASCILKNAALYKKNNETSYCANAYLEAGNITKKYDKIEAIKYIEEAVKMYATIGRFSNCGKCEKNIAEIYEDLLDYNNASAYYKKAAYYFEMDEYSKYPKNEIKKEFYFIIPTITFIAFIIFIIFIIFIIFCNVFRSVYTQCIVKYAELSAQFNHQYEDAISIFENEAEKALKNSLLQYGARDYYIKAGILHIVIGDIVNAKISIEKYSLNDPRFASSRERKFLDNIIDAITEQNIEYFEEVVHEYDRVTKLDNWKIYFLYNIKSKLNVEGNVELTPDGGIDLT
;
A
#
# COMPACT_ATOMS: atom_id res chain seq x y z
N MET A 1 0.32 4.11 39.05
CA MET A 1 0.72 3.84 37.65
C MET A 1 1.86 4.73 37.17
N GLU A 2 1.72 6.06 37.10
CA GLU A 2 2.84 6.92 36.64
C GLU A 2 4.05 6.89 37.58
N ASN A 3 3.82 6.98 38.90
CA ASN A 3 4.91 6.97 39.88
C ASN A 3 5.68 5.63 39.83
N GLU A 4 4.97 4.52 39.65
CA GLU A 4 5.59 3.20 39.44
C GLU A 4 6.47 3.17 38.17
N ALA A 5 6.04 3.81 37.07
CA ALA A 5 6.82 3.89 35.84
C ALA A 5 8.14 4.66 36.05
N LYS A 6 8.07 5.79 36.77
CA LYS A 6 9.24 6.60 37.14
C LYS A 6 10.19 5.86 38.09
N GLU A 7 9.66 5.06 39.01
CA GLU A 7 10.48 4.23 39.90
C GLU A 7 11.21 3.13 39.13
N LEU A 8 10.53 2.46 38.18
CA LEU A 8 11.14 1.46 37.30
C LEU A 8 12.22 2.06 36.40
N GLU A 9 12.00 3.26 35.88
CA GLU A 9 12.98 3.99 35.09
C GLU A 9 14.23 4.36 35.90
N LYS A 10 14.06 4.90 37.12
CA LYS A 10 15.17 5.16 38.05
C LYS A 10 15.93 3.89 38.41
N LYS A 11 15.21 2.78 38.62
CA LYS A 11 15.81 1.46 38.87
C LYS A 11 16.68 1.05 37.68
N ALA A 12 16.17 1.14 36.46
CA ALA A 12 16.91 0.84 35.24
C ALA A 12 18.17 1.71 35.09
N GLU A 13 18.07 3.01 35.36
CA GLU A 13 19.22 3.93 35.32
C GLU A 13 20.29 3.60 36.38
N SER A 14 19.86 3.20 37.58
CA SER A 14 20.76 2.79 38.64
C SER A 14 21.51 1.49 38.31
N LEU A 15 20.84 0.56 37.64
CA LEU A 15 21.42 -0.71 37.18
C LEU A 15 22.39 -0.47 36.02
N ASN A 16 22.02 0.37 35.05
CA ASN A 16 22.89 0.73 33.92
C ASN A 16 24.20 1.43 34.38
N LYS A 17 24.16 2.23 35.46
CA LYS A 17 25.37 2.80 36.07
C LYS A 17 26.26 1.75 36.73
N LYS A 18 25.66 0.70 37.30
CA LYS A 18 26.39 -0.44 37.86
C LYS A 18 27.02 -1.29 36.76
N ASP A 19 26.39 -1.42 35.61
CA ASP A 19 26.96 -2.13 34.45
C ASP A 19 28.27 -1.50 33.94
N PHE A 20 28.43 -0.17 34.08
CA PHE A 20 29.70 0.51 33.81
C PHE A 20 30.83 0.05 34.76
N PHE A 21 30.51 -0.26 36.02
CA PHE A 21 31.48 -0.77 37.00
C PHE A 21 31.64 -2.31 36.94
N SER A 22 30.58 -3.06 36.62
CA SER A 22 30.61 -4.52 36.56
C SER A 22 31.17 -5.08 35.26
N SER A 23 31.22 -4.29 34.17
CA SER A 23 31.98 -4.63 32.97
C SER A 23 33.49 -4.75 33.23
N PHE A 24 33.99 -4.24 34.38
CA PHE A 24 35.35 -4.45 34.87
C PHE A 24 35.50 -5.73 35.72
N PHE A 25 34.39 -6.32 36.18
CA PHE A 25 34.34 -7.49 37.08
C PHE A 25 33.51 -8.67 36.54
N GLY A 26 33.11 -8.65 35.26
CA GLY A 26 32.58 -9.82 34.55
C GLY A 26 31.13 -10.22 34.83
N THR A 27 30.28 -9.35 35.37
CA THR A 27 28.83 -9.60 35.56
C THR A 27 28.00 -8.61 34.72
N ASP A 28 27.23 -9.11 33.76
CA ASP A 28 26.41 -8.31 32.83
C ASP A 28 24.93 -8.34 33.26
N ASN A 29 24.35 -7.18 33.61
CA ASN A 29 22.93 -7.07 33.98
C ASN A 29 22.07 -6.41 32.88
N THR A 30 22.55 -6.36 31.63
CA THR A 30 21.87 -5.64 30.54
C THR A 30 20.41 -6.11 30.34
N ASP A 31 20.14 -7.41 30.46
CA ASP A 31 18.79 -7.95 30.32
C ASP A 31 17.82 -7.45 31.39
N GLU A 32 18.30 -7.28 32.63
CA GLU A 32 17.50 -6.74 33.72
C GLU A 32 17.16 -5.25 33.49
N VAL A 33 18.12 -4.49 32.95
CA VAL A 33 17.94 -3.08 32.59
C VAL A 33 16.88 -2.95 31.50
N ILE A 34 16.99 -3.75 30.43
CA ILE A 34 16.05 -3.78 29.31
C ILE A 34 14.65 -4.11 29.80
N ASN A 35 14.52 -5.14 30.65
CA ASN A 35 13.24 -5.56 31.20
C ASN A 35 12.59 -4.44 32.03
N CYS A 36 13.37 -3.75 32.87
CA CYS A 36 12.87 -2.61 33.65
C CYS A 36 12.34 -1.48 32.75
N TYR A 37 13.06 -1.13 31.68
CA TYR A 37 12.59 -0.13 30.72
C TYR A 37 11.34 -0.58 29.93
N ASN A 38 11.22 -1.86 29.57
CA ASN A 38 10.02 -2.40 28.91
C ASN A 38 8.80 -2.33 29.84
N MET A 39 8.96 -2.70 31.11
CA MET A 39 7.90 -2.56 32.12
C MET A 39 7.51 -1.09 32.32
N ALA A 40 8.48 -0.18 32.41
CA ALA A 40 8.24 1.25 32.51
C ALA A 40 7.48 1.79 31.28
N ALA A 41 7.92 1.44 30.06
CA ALA A 41 7.27 1.83 28.82
C ALA A 41 5.81 1.36 28.76
N ASN A 42 5.53 0.11 29.16
CA ASN A 42 4.16 -0.40 29.21
C ASN A 42 3.29 0.36 30.22
N LYS A 43 3.83 0.72 31.39
CA LYS A 43 3.13 1.55 32.39
C LYS A 43 2.88 2.98 31.88
N TYR A 44 3.82 3.56 31.14
CA TYR A 44 3.65 4.87 30.49
C TYR A 44 2.58 4.81 29.37
N LYS A 45 2.55 3.75 28.56
CA LYS A 45 1.48 3.50 27.56
C LYS A 45 0.10 3.43 28.22
N LEU A 46 -0.03 2.69 29.33
CA LEU A 46 -1.28 2.60 30.11
C LEU A 46 -1.70 3.94 30.72
N SER A 47 -0.73 4.83 30.97
CA SER A 47 -0.98 6.17 31.50
C SER A 47 -1.16 7.23 30.40
N HIS A 48 -1.25 6.82 29.13
CA HIS A 48 -1.31 7.69 27.94
C HIS A 48 -0.15 8.68 27.79
N LYS A 49 0.99 8.38 28.42
CA LYS A 49 2.23 9.16 28.35
C LYS A 49 3.13 8.63 27.24
N TRP A 50 2.76 8.94 26.00
CA TRP A 50 3.39 8.37 24.81
C TRP A 50 4.84 8.81 24.61
N LYS A 51 5.18 10.05 24.96
CA LYS A 51 6.54 10.59 24.81
C LYS A 51 7.53 9.89 25.75
N GLU A 52 7.14 9.74 27.01
CA GLU A 52 7.93 9.05 28.03
C GLU A 52 8.07 7.55 27.73
N ALA A 53 7.00 6.92 27.22
CA ALA A 53 7.05 5.55 26.74
C ALA A 53 8.05 5.37 25.59
N ALA A 54 8.01 6.26 24.58
CA ALA A 54 8.94 6.22 23.46
C ALA A 54 10.39 6.42 23.92
N SER A 55 10.63 7.35 24.84
CA SER A 55 11.96 7.59 25.43
C SER A 55 12.53 6.33 26.10
N CYS A 56 11.72 5.59 26.86
CA CYS A 56 12.13 4.33 27.49
C CYS A 56 12.53 3.27 26.45
N ILE A 57 11.76 3.13 25.37
CA ILE A 57 12.08 2.18 24.29
C ILE A 57 13.33 2.60 23.51
N LEU A 58 13.56 3.90 23.30
CA LEU A 58 14.78 4.40 22.69
C LEU A 58 16.02 4.15 23.56
N LYS A 59 15.89 4.24 24.89
CA LYS A 59 16.94 3.81 25.82
C LYS A 59 17.26 2.31 25.63
N ASN A 60 16.25 1.46 25.41
CA ASN A 60 16.45 0.05 25.06
C ASN A 60 17.16 -0.14 23.73
N ALA A 61 16.75 0.59 22.69
CA ALA A 61 17.41 0.53 21.38
C ALA A 61 18.90 0.90 21.47
N ALA A 62 19.26 1.89 22.29
CA ALA A 62 20.65 2.27 22.53
C ALA A 62 21.47 1.17 23.22
N LEU A 63 20.87 0.44 24.18
CA LEU A 63 21.50 -0.71 24.82
C LEU A 63 21.73 -1.86 23.83
N TYR A 64 20.72 -2.22 23.04
CA TYR A 64 20.87 -3.24 22.00
C TYR A 64 21.95 -2.88 20.98
N LYS A 65 22.05 -1.59 20.61
CA LYS A 65 23.11 -1.11 19.73
C LYS A 65 24.49 -1.26 20.35
N LYS A 66 24.64 -1.01 21.65
CA LYS A 66 25.91 -1.18 22.38
C LYS A 66 26.33 -2.66 22.45
N ASN A 67 25.38 -3.56 22.60
CA ASN A 67 25.62 -5.00 22.68
C ASN A 67 25.74 -5.67 21.31
N ASN A 68 25.77 -4.90 20.21
CA ASN A 68 25.80 -5.40 18.82
C ASN A 68 24.61 -6.32 18.45
N GLU A 69 23.48 -6.17 19.14
CA GLU A 69 22.26 -6.93 18.90
C GLU A 69 21.36 -6.25 17.86
N THR A 70 21.80 -6.25 16.60
CA THR A 70 21.14 -5.49 15.51
C THR A 70 19.67 -5.88 15.32
N SER A 71 19.31 -7.15 15.50
CA SER A 71 17.92 -7.62 15.33
C SER A 71 16.98 -7.05 16.38
N TYR A 72 17.37 -7.06 17.66
CA TYR A 72 16.56 -6.52 18.75
C TYR A 72 16.52 -4.99 18.71
N CYS A 73 17.64 -4.36 18.34
CA CYS A 73 17.73 -2.92 18.08
C CYS A 73 16.71 -2.45 17.02
N ALA A 74 16.62 -3.15 15.88
CA ALA A 74 15.66 -2.83 14.82
C ALA A 74 14.20 -2.93 15.30
N ASN A 75 13.87 -3.98 16.06
CA ASN A 75 12.52 -4.14 16.63
C ASN A 75 12.18 -3.02 17.62
N ALA A 76 13.14 -2.60 18.46
CA ALA A 76 12.97 -1.52 19.42
C ALA A 76 12.73 -0.16 18.72
N TYR A 77 13.47 0.16 17.65
CA TYR A 77 13.22 1.36 16.85
C TYR A 77 11.85 1.33 16.16
N LEU A 78 11.43 0.18 15.65
CA LEU A 78 10.10 0.02 15.06
C LEU A 78 8.98 0.24 16.10
N GLU A 79 9.16 -0.31 17.31
CA GLU A 79 8.23 -0.07 18.42
C GLU A 79 8.20 1.41 18.81
N ALA A 80 9.36 2.06 18.95
CA ALA A 80 9.46 3.49 19.22
C ALA A 80 8.76 4.33 18.15
N GLY A 81 8.93 3.99 16.87
CA GLY A 81 8.22 4.63 15.76
C GLY A 81 6.70 4.48 15.86
N ASN A 82 6.21 3.28 16.19
CA ASN A 82 4.77 3.03 16.35
C ASN A 82 4.15 3.80 17.52
N ILE A 83 4.89 3.95 18.64
CA ILE A 83 4.46 4.78 19.78
C ILE A 83 4.46 6.26 19.37
N THR A 84 5.53 6.70 18.72
CA THR A 84 5.74 8.09 18.32
C THR A 84 4.70 8.57 17.32
N LYS A 85 4.24 7.69 16.41
CA LYS A 85 3.17 7.94 15.44
C LYS A 85 1.87 8.47 16.09
N LYS A 86 1.64 8.19 17.38
CA LYS A 86 0.45 8.67 18.12
C LYS A 86 0.49 10.16 18.45
N TYR A 87 1.68 10.78 18.54
CA TYR A 87 1.82 12.20 18.92
C TYR A 87 2.62 13.02 17.92
N ASP A 88 3.61 12.44 17.24
CA ASP A 88 4.43 13.08 16.22
C ASP A 88 4.71 12.12 15.06
N LYS A 89 4.04 12.37 13.93
CA LYS A 89 4.17 11.53 12.73
C LYS A 89 5.54 11.70 12.04
N ILE A 90 6.14 12.89 12.09
CA ILE A 90 7.40 13.19 11.40
C ILE A 90 8.58 12.56 12.17
N GLU A 91 8.55 12.67 13.50
CA GLU A 91 9.56 12.03 14.36
C GLU A 91 9.47 10.49 14.24
N ALA A 92 8.26 9.94 14.09
CA ALA A 92 8.07 8.50 13.90
C ALA A 92 8.78 7.97 12.64
N ILE A 93 8.74 8.72 11.53
CA ILE A 93 9.41 8.35 10.28
C ILE A 93 10.92 8.15 10.53
N LYS A 94 11.57 9.07 11.25
CA LYS A 94 13.00 8.98 11.54
C LYS A 94 13.37 7.69 12.26
N TYR A 95 12.57 7.27 13.25
CA TYR A 95 12.81 6.02 13.98
C TYR A 95 12.56 4.79 13.11
N ILE A 96 11.54 4.80 12.25
CA ILE A 96 11.26 3.69 11.33
C ILE A 96 12.37 3.59 10.26
N GLU A 97 12.90 4.69 9.77
CA GLU A 97 14.03 4.70 8.83
C GLU A 97 15.31 4.11 9.45
N GLU A 98 15.60 4.41 10.71
CA GLU A 98 16.69 3.74 11.44
C GLU A 98 16.44 2.23 11.57
N ALA A 99 15.20 1.80 11.82
CA ALA A 99 14.84 0.38 11.82
C ALA A 99 15.06 -0.28 10.44
N VAL A 100 14.69 0.40 9.34
CA VAL A 100 14.91 -0.07 7.96
C VAL A 100 16.40 -0.30 7.70
N LYS A 101 17.25 0.68 8.06
CA LYS A 101 18.72 0.54 7.91
C LYS A 101 19.23 -0.71 8.62
N MET A 102 18.81 -0.91 9.87
CA MET A 102 19.21 -2.08 10.66
C MET A 102 18.70 -3.39 10.02
N TYR A 103 17.42 -3.48 9.63
CA TYR A 103 16.89 -4.67 8.96
C TYR A 103 17.57 -4.96 7.63
N ALA A 104 17.95 -3.93 6.88
CA ALA A 104 18.66 -4.07 5.62
C ALA A 104 20.07 -4.65 5.84
N THR A 105 20.79 -4.21 6.89
CA THR A 105 22.10 -4.81 7.22
C THR A 105 22.01 -6.29 7.62
N ILE A 106 20.89 -6.71 8.22
CA ILE A 106 20.65 -8.11 8.59
C ILE A 106 20.20 -8.94 7.36
N GLY A 107 19.76 -8.29 6.28
CA GLY A 107 19.18 -8.95 5.10
C GLY A 107 17.72 -9.36 5.27
N ARG A 108 16.99 -8.79 6.25
CA ARG A 108 15.55 -9.07 6.46
C ARG A 108 14.67 -8.17 5.59
N PHE A 109 14.73 -8.34 4.27
CA PHE A 109 14.06 -7.46 3.30
C PHE A 109 12.53 -7.43 3.43
N SER A 110 11.88 -8.54 3.79
CA SER A 110 10.44 -8.55 4.11
C SER A 110 10.05 -7.53 5.20
N ASN A 111 10.90 -7.37 6.23
CA ASN A 111 10.65 -6.40 7.28
C ASN A 111 10.94 -4.97 6.83
N CYS A 112 11.97 -4.77 5.99
CA CYS A 112 12.21 -3.47 5.35
C CYS A 112 10.99 -3.02 4.54
N GLY A 113 10.45 -3.87 3.68
CA GLY A 113 9.27 -3.55 2.87
C GLY A 113 8.05 -3.18 3.72
N LYS A 114 7.82 -3.87 4.85
CA LYS A 114 6.75 -3.52 5.80
C LYS A 114 6.97 -2.17 6.48
N CYS A 115 8.22 -1.86 6.85
CA CYS A 115 8.56 -0.59 7.49
C CYS A 115 8.41 0.58 6.49
N GLU A 116 8.90 0.43 5.26
CA GLU A 116 8.76 1.43 4.20
C GLU A 116 7.29 1.65 3.83
N LYS A 117 6.47 0.59 3.81
CA LYS A 117 5.01 0.71 3.65
C LYS A 117 4.39 1.54 4.78
N ASN A 118 4.79 1.32 6.04
CA ASN A 118 4.28 2.11 7.17
C ASN A 118 4.71 3.59 7.05
N ILE A 119 5.93 3.88 6.59
CA ILE A 119 6.36 5.26 6.31
C ILE A 119 5.47 5.89 5.22
N ALA A 120 5.19 5.15 4.14
CA ALA A 120 4.31 5.63 3.07
C ALA A 120 2.90 5.97 3.59
N GLU A 121 2.32 5.09 4.43
CA GLU A 121 1.02 5.34 5.09
C GLU A 121 1.06 6.58 5.99
N ILE A 122 2.18 6.86 6.67
CA ILE A 122 2.35 8.09 7.47
C ILE A 122 2.35 9.33 6.57
N TYR A 123 3.00 9.27 5.39
CA TYR A 123 2.99 10.39 4.44
C TYR A 123 1.60 10.61 3.81
N GLU A 124 0.83 9.56 3.53
CA GLU A 124 -0.58 9.70 3.12
C GLU A 124 -1.41 10.41 4.19
N ASP A 125 -1.19 10.01 5.45
CA ASP A 125 -1.77 10.61 6.65
C ASP A 125 -1.40 12.09 6.86
N LEU A 126 -0.31 12.54 6.24
CA LEU A 126 0.18 13.92 6.21
C LEU A 126 -0.21 14.66 4.92
N LEU A 127 -0.93 13.99 4.01
CA LEU A 127 -1.33 14.48 2.69
C LEU A 127 -0.15 14.80 1.75
N ASP A 128 1.03 14.24 2.03
CA ASP A 128 2.22 14.35 1.18
C ASP A 128 2.32 13.13 0.26
N TYR A 129 1.53 13.16 -0.81
CA TYR A 129 1.39 12.05 -1.74
C TYR A 129 2.63 11.81 -2.61
N ASN A 130 3.45 12.84 -2.81
CA ASN A 130 4.70 12.74 -3.57
C ASN A 130 5.69 11.87 -2.83
N ASN A 131 5.91 12.14 -1.54
CA ASN A 131 6.75 11.29 -0.70
C ASN A 131 6.10 9.92 -0.49
N ALA A 132 4.79 9.85 -0.24
CA ALA A 132 4.09 8.57 -0.07
C ALA A 132 4.31 7.63 -1.26
N SER A 133 4.17 8.11 -2.50
CA SER A 133 4.41 7.31 -3.71
C SER A 133 5.85 6.79 -3.77
N ALA A 134 6.85 7.63 -3.49
CA ALA A 134 8.25 7.23 -3.47
C ALA A 134 8.52 6.11 -2.44
N TYR A 135 7.94 6.20 -1.25
CA TYR A 135 8.09 5.17 -0.21
C TYR A 135 7.32 3.87 -0.55
N TYR A 136 6.15 3.94 -1.19
CA TYR A 136 5.48 2.73 -1.71
C TYR A 136 6.31 2.02 -2.78
N LYS A 137 6.98 2.77 -3.66
CA LYS A 137 7.91 2.21 -4.65
C LYS A 137 9.10 1.51 -3.98
N LYS A 138 9.72 2.14 -2.97
CA LYS A 138 10.79 1.52 -2.17
C LYS A 138 10.31 0.26 -1.45
N ALA A 139 9.12 0.28 -0.88
CA ALA A 139 8.52 -0.89 -0.22
C ALA A 139 8.36 -2.05 -1.20
N ALA A 140 7.83 -1.78 -2.41
CA ALA A 140 7.70 -2.79 -3.46
C ALA A 140 9.06 -3.39 -3.85
N TYR A 141 10.09 -2.55 -4.01
CA TYR A 141 11.45 -3.00 -4.30
C TYR A 141 12.00 -3.98 -3.24
N TYR A 142 11.83 -3.67 -1.95
CA TYR A 142 12.26 -4.59 -0.89
C TYR A 142 11.50 -5.91 -0.87
N PHE A 143 10.20 -5.92 -1.18
CA PHE A 143 9.45 -7.16 -1.30
C PHE A 143 9.89 -7.99 -2.51
N GLU A 144 10.24 -7.34 -3.62
CA GLU A 144 10.79 -8.01 -4.80
C GLU A 144 12.15 -8.66 -4.49
N MET A 145 13.05 -7.93 -3.80
CA MET A 145 14.33 -8.47 -3.33
C MET A 145 14.15 -9.69 -2.41
N ASP A 146 13.14 -9.66 -1.54
CA ASP A 146 12.82 -10.76 -0.63
C ASP A 146 12.37 -12.01 -1.40
N GLU A 147 11.58 -11.86 -2.46
CA GLU A 147 11.23 -12.98 -3.36
C GLU A 147 12.47 -13.59 -4.00
N TYR A 148 13.38 -12.77 -4.56
CA TYR A 148 14.63 -13.28 -5.14
C TYR A 148 15.53 -13.99 -4.12
N SER A 149 15.55 -13.54 -2.86
CA SER A 149 16.34 -14.17 -1.81
C SER A 149 15.83 -15.55 -1.39
N LYS A 150 14.54 -15.85 -1.62
CA LYS A 150 13.87 -17.08 -1.20
C LYS A 150 13.92 -18.21 -2.23
N TYR A 151 14.32 -17.92 -3.47
CA TYR A 151 14.43 -18.91 -4.54
C TYR A 151 15.88 -19.05 -5.04
N PRO A 152 16.72 -19.93 -4.45
CA PRO A 152 17.69 -20.62 -5.29
C PRO A 152 16.90 -21.48 -6.29
N LYS A 153 17.26 -21.45 -7.58
CA LYS A 153 16.70 -22.35 -8.61
C LYS A 153 16.74 -23.79 -8.08
N ASN A 154 15.62 -24.31 -7.57
CA ASN A 154 15.16 -25.69 -7.65
C ASN A 154 13.92 -25.90 -6.75
N GLU A 155 12.85 -26.31 -7.43
CA GLU A 155 11.76 -27.17 -6.95
C GLU A 155 10.91 -26.75 -5.75
N ILE A 156 9.71 -26.23 -6.02
CA ILE A 156 8.52 -26.59 -5.22
C ILE A 156 7.31 -26.79 -6.15
N LYS A 157 7.12 -28.02 -6.61
CA LYS A 157 5.79 -28.58 -6.87
C LYS A 157 5.44 -29.45 -5.66
N LYS A 158 4.50 -29.03 -4.82
CA LYS A 158 3.74 -29.99 -3.99
C LYS A 158 2.27 -29.62 -3.90
N GLU A 159 1.54 -30.53 -4.54
CA GLU A 159 0.13 -30.89 -4.50
C GLU A 159 -0.61 -30.60 -3.18
N PHE A 160 -1.85 -30.13 -3.32
CA PHE A 160 -2.90 -30.31 -2.33
C PHE A 160 -4.13 -30.89 -3.02
N TYR A 161 -4.44 -32.14 -2.70
CA TYR A 161 -5.72 -32.78 -3.02
C TYR A 161 -6.21 -33.49 -1.77
N PHE A 162 -7.40 -33.14 -1.28
CA PHE A 162 -8.31 -34.09 -0.62
C PHE A 162 -9.72 -33.50 -0.49
N ILE A 163 -10.76 -34.25 -0.90
CA ILE A 163 -12.19 -33.87 -0.87
C ILE A 163 -13.01 -34.95 -0.13
N ILE A 164 -13.71 -34.53 0.94
CA ILE A 164 -15.12 -34.66 1.42
C ILE A 164 -16.03 -35.83 0.90
N PRO A 165 -17.03 -36.27 1.71
CA PRO A 165 -18.46 -36.04 1.33
C PRO A 165 -19.36 -35.68 2.56
N THR A 166 -20.39 -34.83 2.50
CA THR A 166 -21.70 -35.06 1.86
C THR A 166 -22.55 -33.77 1.85
N ILE A 167 -23.50 -33.73 0.92
CA ILE A 167 -24.24 -32.59 0.37
C ILE A 167 -25.59 -32.42 1.09
N THR A 168 -25.93 -31.18 1.48
CA THR A 168 -27.30 -30.59 1.56
C THR A 168 -27.38 -29.22 2.28
N PHE A 169 -26.25 -28.62 2.69
CA PHE A 169 -26.20 -27.26 3.28
C PHE A 169 -25.64 -26.18 2.33
N ILE A 170 -25.57 -26.53 1.04
CA ILE A 170 -24.55 -26.02 0.12
C ILE A 170 -24.89 -24.65 -0.49
N ALA A 171 -26.15 -24.22 -0.61
CA ALA A 171 -26.46 -22.93 -1.23
C ALA A 171 -26.11 -21.72 -0.34
N PHE A 172 -26.31 -21.81 0.98
CA PHE A 172 -26.03 -20.71 1.92
C PHE A 172 -24.55 -20.65 2.29
N ILE A 173 -23.92 -21.82 2.42
CA ILE A 173 -22.47 -21.95 2.59
C ILE A 173 -21.73 -21.53 1.32
N ILE A 174 -22.24 -21.80 0.10
CA ILE A 174 -21.60 -21.28 -1.12
C ILE A 174 -21.66 -19.75 -1.16
N PHE A 175 -22.73 -19.08 -0.72
CA PHE A 175 -22.77 -17.61 -0.71
C PHE A 175 -21.85 -17.00 0.35
N ILE A 176 -21.79 -17.58 1.55
CA ILE A 176 -20.84 -17.18 2.60
C ILE A 176 -19.41 -17.55 2.21
N ILE A 177 -19.16 -18.71 1.59
CA ILE A 177 -17.85 -19.08 1.03
C ILE A 177 -17.53 -18.18 -0.15
N PHE A 178 -18.49 -17.70 -0.95
CA PHE A 178 -18.24 -16.79 -2.07
C PHE A 178 -17.90 -15.38 -1.57
N ILE A 179 -18.59 -14.90 -0.53
CA ILE A 179 -18.23 -13.65 0.16
C ILE A 179 -16.90 -13.79 0.91
N ILE A 180 -16.69 -14.90 1.63
CA ILE A 180 -15.40 -15.20 2.28
C ILE A 180 -14.33 -15.38 1.21
N PHE A 181 -14.60 -15.99 0.06
CA PHE A 181 -13.66 -16.16 -1.05
C PHE A 181 -13.38 -14.83 -1.74
N ILE A 182 -14.35 -13.93 -1.89
CA ILE A 182 -14.13 -12.56 -2.38
C ILE A 182 -13.28 -11.76 -1.38
N ILE A 183 -13.60 -11.84 -0.08
CA ILE A 183 -12.83 -11.21 1.00
C ILE A 183 -11.42 -11.84 1.07
N PHE A 184 -11.30 -13.16 0.92
CA PHE A 184 -10.04 -13.91 0.94
C PHE A 184 -9.22 -13.66 -0.32
N CYS A 185 -9.84 -13.47 -1.49
CA CYS A 185 -9.20 -13.07 -2.75
C CYS A 185 -8.67 -11.63 -2.67
N ASN A 186 -9.38 -10.71 -2.00
CA ASN A 186 -8.88 -9.37 -1.70
C ASN A 186 -7.69 -9.41 -0.71
N VAL A 187 -7.72 -10.34 0.24
CA VAL A 187 -6.64 -10.57 1.23
C VAL A 187 -5.45 -11.33 0.64
N PHE A 188 -5.62 -12.10 -0.44
CA PHE A 188 -4.55 -12.88 -1.09
C PHE A 188 -3.68 -12.08 -2.07
N ARG A 189 -3.91 -10.77 -2.21
CA ARG A 189 -3.00 -9.90 -2.96
C ARG A 189 -1.69 -9.80 -2.18
N SER A 190 -0.58 -10.23 -2.79
CA SER A 190 0.75 -10.12 -2.19
C SER A 190 0.98 -8.69 -1.69
N VAL A 191 1.67 -8.54 -0.56
CA VAL A 191 2.00 -7.22 0.00
C VAL A 191 2.76 -6.38 -1.03
N TYR A 192 3.56 -7.02 -1.89
CA TYR A 192 4.18 -6.42 -3.07
C TYR A 192 3.13 -5.77 -4.00
N THR A 193 2.15 -6.54 -4.46
CA THR A 193 1.13 -6.07 -5.40
C THR A 193 0.27 -4.97 -4.78
N GLN A 194 0.04 -4.97 -3.47
CA GLN A 194 -0.63 -3.86 -2.78
C GLN A 194 0.20 -2.57 -2.86
N CYS A 195 1.51 -2.63 -2.58
CA CYS A 195 2.39 -1.47 -2.62
C CYS A 195 2.57 -0.92 -4.04
N ILE A 196 2.78 -1.78 -5.05
CA ILE A 196 3.04 -1.33 -6.42
C ILE A 196 1.78 -0.72 -7.06
N VAL A 197 0.60 -1.29 -6.79
CA VAL A 197 -0.68 -0.74 -7.25
C VAL A 197 -0.94 0.62 -6.59
N LYS A 198 -0.64 0.74 -5.30
CA LYS A 198 -0.80 2.01 -4.60
C LYS A 198 0.17 3.08 -5.12
N TYR A 199 1.41 2.69 -5.42
CA TYR A 199 2.37 3.55 -6.11
C TYR A 199 1.81 4.04 -7.46
N ALA A 200 1.26 3.14 -8.29
CA ALA A 200 0.68 3.51 -9.58
C ALA A 200 -0.53 4.45 -9.43
N GLU A 201 -1.41 4.18 -8.45
CA GLU A 201 -2.57 5.03 -8.15
C GLU A 201 -2.16 6.46 -7.77
N LEU A 202 -1.19 6.61 -6.87
CA LEU A 202 -0.68 7.92 -6.43
C LEU A 202 0.12 8.63 -7.53
N SER A 203 0.94 7.89 -8.28
CA SER A 203 1.75 8.45 -9.38
C SER A 203 0.86 8.99 -10.50
N ALA A 204 -0.22 8.29 -10.81
CA ALA A 204 -1.21 8.75 -11.78
C ALA A 204 -1.93 10.01 -11.29
N GLN A 205 -2.32 10.08 -10.01
CA GLN A 205 -3.11 11.20 -9.49
C GLN A 205 -2.31 12.50 -9.33
N PHE A 206 -1.08 12.41 -8.81
CA PHE A 206 -0.32 13.58 -8.34
C PHE A 206 0.94 13.88 -9.15
N ASN A 207 1.61 12.87 -9.69
CA ASN A 207 2.85 13.07 -10.47
C ASN A 207 2.60 13.22 -11.97
N HIS A 208 1.36 13.02 -12.43
CA HIS A 208 0.96 12.99 -13.85
C HIS A 208 1.77 11.98 -14.71
N GLN A 209 2.33 10.95 -14.07
CA GLN A 209 3.07 9.87 -14.74
C GLN A 209 2.10 8.77 -15.18
N TYR A 210 1.32 9.04 -16.23
CA TYR A 210 0.29 8.11 -16.70
C TYR A 210 0.88 6.86 -17.36
N GLU A 211 1.92 7.01 -18.18
CA GLU A 211 2.56 5.90 -18.90
C GLU A 211 3.17 4.85 -17.96
N ASP A 212 3.91 5.32 -16.94
CA ASP A 212 4.48 4.46 -15.91
C ASP A 212 3.38 3.68 -15.18
N ALA A 213 2.29 4.36 -14.76
CA ALA A 213 1.18 3.74 -14.07
C ALA A 213 0.46 2.69 -14.93
N ILE A 214 0.23 2.97 -16.23
CA ILE A 214 -0.35 2.03 -17.18
C ILE A 214 0.51 0.76 -17.28
N SER A 215 1.82 0.92 -17.47
CA SER A 215 2.73 -0.22 -17.61
C SER A 215 2.70 -1.14 -16.37
N ILE A 216 2.57 -0.55 -15.18
CA ILE A 216 2.45 -1.28 -13.92
C ILE A 216 1.12 -2.03 -13.85
N PHE A 217 0.00 -1.38 -14.20
CA PHE A 217 -1.30 -2.05 -14.19
C PHE A 217 -1.36 -3.20 -15.19
N GLU A 218 -0.80 -3.05 -16.40
CA GLU A 218 -0.73 -4.13 -17.38
C GLU A 218 0.09 -5.32 -16.87
N ASN A 219 1.28 -5.06 -16.33
CA ASN A 219 2.14 -6.11 -15.80
C ASN A 219 1.49 -6.86 -14.63
N GLU A 220 0.87 -6.15 -13.69
CA GLU A 220 0.15 -6.78 -12.58
C GLU A 220 -1.11 -7.54 -13.05
N ALA A 221 -1.77 -7.09 -14.12
CA ALA A 221 -2.86 -7.83 -14.75
C ALA A 221 -2.38 -9.15 -15.36
N GLU A 222 -1.27 -9.13 -16.11
CA GLU A 222 -0.68 -10.34 -16.69
C GLU A 222 -0.22 -11.33 -15.60
N LYS A 223 0.39 -10.84 -14.53
CA LYS A 223 0.74 -11.67 -13.36
C LYS A 223 -0.51 -12.27 -12.71
N ALA A 224 -1.59 -11.50 -12.58
CA ALA A 224 -2.84 -11.98 -12.01
C ALA A 224 -3.52 -13.04 -12.89
N LEU A 225 -3.46 -12.91 -14.22
CA LEU A 225 -4.01 -13.90 -15.16
C LEU A 225 -3.30 -15.25 -15.09
N LYS A 226 -1.99 -15.26 -14.84
CA LYS A 226 -1.22 -16.51 -14.65
C LYS A 226 -1.66 -17.28 -13.40
N ASN A 227 -2.34 -16.65 -12.45
CA ASN A 227 -2.80 -17.26 -11.21
C ASN A 227 -4.33 -17.43 -11.19
N SER A 228 -4.80 -18.69 -11.18
CA SER A 228 -6.22 -19.05 -11.17
C SER A 228 -7.04 -18.45 -10.01
N LEU A 229 -6.39 -18.01 -8.92
CA LEU A 229 -7.05 -17.34 -7.79
C LEU A 229 -7.19 -15.83 -7.99
N LEU A 230 -6.17 -15.17 -8.59
CA LEU A 230 -6.10 -13.72 -8.72
C LEU A 230 -6.69 -13.21 -10.04
N GLN A 231 -6.88 -14.09 -11.01
CA GLN A 231 -7.41 -13.79 -12.34
C GLN A 231 -8.74 -13.01 -12.33
N TYR A 232 -9.57 -13.16 -11.30
CA TYR A 232 -10.83 -12.40 -11.17
C TYR A 232 -10.62 -10.90 -10.91
N GLY A 233 -9.51 -10.55 -10.27
CA GLY A 233 -9.10 -9.18 -9.98
C GLY A 233 -8.35 -8.51 -11.13
N ALA A 234 -7.93 -9.25 -12.17
CA ALA A 234 -7.20 -8.68 -13.31
C ALA A 234 -8.00 -7.58 -14.04
N ARG A 235 -9.34 -7.72 -14.05
CA ARG A 235 -10.27 -6.75 -14.66
C ARG A 235 -10.20 -5.37 -14.00
N ASP A 236 -9.94 -5.28 -12.69
CA ASP A 236 -9.79 -3.99 -11.99
C ASP A 236 -8.53 -3.24 -12.45
N TYR A 237 -7.46 -3.96 -12.80
CA TYR A 237 -6.27 -3.33 -13.36
C TYR A 237 -6.49 -2.86 -14.81
N TYR A 238 -7.18 -3.66 -15.64
CA TYR A 238 -7.46 -3.28 -17.01
C TYR A 238 -8.40 -2.06 -17.11
N ILE A 239 -9.42 -1.95 -16.26
CA ILE A 239 -10.26 -0.74 -16.24
C ILE A 239 -9.46 0.49 -15.80
N LYS A 240 -8.56 0.36 -14.82
CA LYS A 240 -7.68 1.46 -14.38
C LYS A 240 -6.72 1.88 -15.51
N ALA A 241 -6.06 0.93 -16.18
CA ALA A 241 -5.20 1.21 -17.33
C ALA A 241 -5.98 1.84 -18.50
N GLY A 242 -7.17 1.33 -18.80
CA GLY A 242 -8.04 1.86 -19.86
C GLY A 242 -8.48 3.31 -19.60
N ILE A 243 -8.89 3.63 -18.37
CA ILE A 243 -9.21 5.01 -17.97
C ILE A 243 -7.99 5.92 -18.14
N LEU A 244 -6.78 5.47 -17.78
CA LEU A 244 -5.57 6.28 -17.94
C LEU A 244 -5.19 6.51 -19.41
N HIS A 245 -5.35 5.52 -20.28
CA HIS A 245 -5.18 5.70 -21.73
C HIS A 245 -6.13 6.77 -22.28
N ILE A 246 -7.38 6.77 -21.82
CA ILE A 246 -8.38 7.78 -22.20
C ILE A 246 -7.98 9.16 -21.66
N VAL A 247 -7.48 9.24 -20.41
CA VAL A 247 -7.01 10.49 -19.80
C VAL A 247 -5.83 11.08 -20.57
N ILE A 248 -4.95 10.28 -21.17
CA ILE A 248 -3.86 10.80 -22.02
C ILE A 248 -4.42 11.57 -23.22
N GLY A 249 -5.57 11.17 -23.75
CA GLY A 249 -6.26 11.83 -24.88
C GLY A 249 -6.00 11.18 -26.24
N ASP A 250 -5.29 10.05 -26.28
CA ASP A 250 -5.11 9.27 -27.51
C ASP A 250 -6.18 8.18 -27.62
N ILE A 251 -7.26 8.49 -28.33
CA ILE A 251 -8.41 7.60 -28.53
C ILE A 251 -8.01 6.34 -29.30
N VAL A 252 -7.06 6.46 -30.25
CA VAL A 252 -6.61 5.34 -31.08
C VAL A 252 -5.85 4.35 -30.21
N ASN A 253 -4.90 4.85 -29.42
CA ASN A 253 -4.15 4.02 -28.49
C ASN A 253 -5.06 3.38 -27.43
N ALA A 254 -6.05 4.13 -26.92
CA ALA A 254 -7.05 3.56 -26.00
C ALA A 254 -7.81 2.38 -26.64
N LYS A 255 -8.32 2.52 -27.87
CA LYS A 255 -9.02 1.41 -28.58
C LYS A 255 -8.11 0.19 -28.76
N ILE A 256 -6.86 0.40 -29.21
CA ILE A 256 -5.87 -0.67 -29.41
C ILE A 256 -5.57 -1.39 -28.09
N SER A 257 -5.31 -0.65 -27.02
CA SER A 257 -5.02 -1.23 -25.70
C SER A 257 -6.19 -2.04 -25.17
N ILE A 258 -7.43 -1.57 -25.31
CA ILE A 258 -8.57 -2.31 -24.78
C ILE A 258 -8.90 -3.57 -25.61
N GLU A 259 -8.65 -3.54 -26.92
CA GLU A 259 -8.70 -4.74 -27.75
C GLU A 259 -7.62 -5.75 -27.31
N LYS A 260 -6.38 -5.31 -27.07
CA LYS A 260 -5.31 -6.13 -26.50
C LYS A 260 -5.74 -6.77 -25.17
N TYR A 261 -6.36 -6.03 -24.26
CA TYR A 261 -6.85 -6.58 -22.99
C TYR A 261 -7.95 -7.64 -23.18
N SER A 262 -8.80 -7.46 -24.19
CA SER A 262 -9.87 -8.40 -24.55
C SER A 262 -9.32 -9.71 -25.12
N LEU A 263 -8.22 -9.64 -25.88
CA LEU A 263 -7.49 -10.81 -26.37
C LEU A 263 -6.78 -11.55 -25.25
N ASN A 264 -6.19 -10.82 -24.30
CA ASN A 264 -5.48 -11.40 -23.15
C ASN A 264 -6.41 -12.08 -22.15
N ASP A 265 -7.62 -11.53 -21.91
CA ASP A 265 -8.64 -12.15 -21.06
C ASP A 265 -10.01 -12.18 -21.76
N PRO A 266 -10.45 -13.35 -22.26
CA PRO A 266 -11.78 -13.51 -22.86
C PRO A 266 -12.96 -13.14 -21.93
N ARG A 267 -12.76 -13.17 -20.61
CA ARG A 267 -13.79 -12.74 -19.64
C ARG A 267 -13.89 -11.23 -19.56
N PHE A 268 -12.80 -10.52 -19.82
CA PHE A 268 -12.83 -9.06 -19.91
C PHE A 268 -13.61 -8.63 -21.16
N ALA A 269 -13.49 -9.34 -22.28
CA ALA A 269 -14.25 -9.02 -23.50
C ALA A 269 -15.78 -9.00 -23.29
N SER A 270 -16.32 -9.92 -22.47
CA SER A 270 -17.75 -9.98 -22.13
C SER A 270 -18.13 -9.16 -20.89
N SER A 271 -17.16 -8.51 -20.26
CA SER A 271 -17.35 -7.79 -18.99
C SER A 271 -18.06 -6.45 -19.17
N ARG A 272 -18.61 -5.94 -18.07
CA ARG A 272 -19.27 -4.62 -18.05
C ARG A 272 -18.24 -3.51 -18.12
N GLU A 273 -17.06 -3.75 -17.57
CA GLU A 273 -15.91 -2.86 -17.55
C GLU A 273 -15.44 -2.56 -18.98
N ARG A 274 -15.39 -3.57 -19.85
CA ARG A 274 -15.08 -3.37 -21.28
C ARG A 274 -16.11 -2.49 -21.97
N LYS A 275 -17.41 -2.80 -21.79
CA LYS A 275 -18.52 -2.02 -22.35
C LYS A 275 -18.52 -0.58 -21.85
N PHE A 276 -18.20 -0.38 -20.58
CA PHE A 276 -18.08 0.95 -19.98
C PHE A 276 -16.96 1.76 -20.64
N LEU A 277 -15.79 1.16 -20.90
CA LEU A 277 -14.70 1.85 -21.61
C LEU A 277 -15.06 2.16 -23.07
N ASP A 278 -15.72 1.24 -23.78
CA ASP A 278 -16.21 1.50 -25.15
C ASP A 278 -17.18 2.67 -25.17
N ASN A 279 -18.20 2.65 -24.31
CA ASN A 279 -19.20 3.71 -24.24
C ASN A 279 -18.59 5.08 -23.91
N ILE A 280 -17.57 5.12 -23.04
CA ILE A 280 -16.83 6.36 -22.75
C ILE A 280 -16.06 6.84 -23.99
N ILE A 281 -15.40 5.93 -24.71
CA ILE A 281 -14.66 6.28 -25.93
C ILE A 281 -15.61 6.80 -27.00
N ASP A 282 -16.79 6.18 -27.16
CA ASP A 282 -17.81 6.63 -28.09
C ASP A 282 -18.35 8.01 -27.68
N ALA A 283 -18.62 8.24 -26.39
CA ALA A 283 -19.02 9.55 -25.88
C ALA A 283 -17.97 10.65 -26.14
N ILE A 284 -16.67 10.33 -26.00
CA ILE A 284 -15.57 11.25 -26.32
C ILE A 284 -15.50 11.50 -27.82
N THR A 285 -15.68 10.46 -28.64
CA THR A 285 -15.64 10.56 -30.11
C THR A 285 -16.78 11.43 -30.63
N GLU A 286 -17.97 11.33 -30.01
CA GLU A 286 -19.15 12.14 -30.35
C GLU A 286 -19.19 13.50 -29.64
N GLN A 287 -18.25 13.77 -28.72
CA GLN A 287 -18.22 14.96 -27.86
C GLN A 287 -19.54 15.22 -27.10
N ASN A 288 -20.26 14.16 -26.75
CA ASN A 288 -21.56 14.25 -26.10
C ASN A 288 -21.42 14.11 -24.57
N ILE A 289 -21.54 15.24 -23.86
CA ILE A 289 -21.43 15.31 -22.40
C ILE A 289 -22.60 14.60 -21.71
N GLU A 290 -23.82 14.73 -22.23
CA GLU A 290 -25.01 14.11 -21.64
C GLU A 290 -24.92 12.59 -21.68
N TYR A 291 -24.47 12.04 -22.82
CA TYR A 291 -24.26 10.61 -22.99
C TYR A 291 -23.16 10.08 -22.05
N PHE A 292 -22.07 10.84 -21.85
CA PHE A 292 -21.04 10.48 -20.89
C PHE A 292 -21.58 10.41 -19.45
N GLU A 293 -22.38 11.38 -19.02
CA GLU A 293 -22.98 11.40 -17.69
C GLU A 293 -23.95 10.24 -17.46
N GLU A 294 -24.78 9.93 -18.47
CA GLU A 294 -25.69 8.79 -18.43
C GLU A 294 -24.91 7.48 -18.24
N VAL A 295 -23.87 7.23 -19.04
CA VAL A 295 -23.03 6.03 -18.96
C VAL A 295 -22.36 5.88 -17.59
N VAL A 296 -21.85 6.98 -17.02
CA VAL A 296 -21.24 6.97 -15.68
C VAL A 296 -22.29 6.65 -14.61
N HIS A 297 -23.49 7.23 -14.70
CA HIS A 297 -24.58 6.98 -13.75
C HIS A 297 -25.14 5.56 -13.87
N GLU A 298 -25.24 5.00 -15.08
CA GLU A 298 -25.59 3.59 -15.31
C GLU A 298 -24.59 2.66 -14.64
N TYR A 299 -23.29 2.96 -14.78
CA TYR A 299 -22.24 2.13 -14.21
C TYR A 299 -22.22 2.20 -12.68
N ASP A 300 -22.33 3.39 -12.08
CA ASP A 300 -22.30 3.57 -10.62
C ASP A 300 -23.49 2.90 -9.91
N ARG A 301 -24.65 2.83 -10.56
CA ARG A 301 -25.83 2.10 -10.04
C ARG A 301 -25.55 0.61 -9.83
N VAL A 302 -24.67 0.02 -10.64
CA VAL A 302 -24.38 -1.43 -10.61
C VAL A 302 -23.09 -1.73 -9.86
N THR A 303 -22.04 -0.97 -10.16
CA THR A 303 -20.71 -1.12 -9.56
C THR A 303 -20.31 0.24 -8.99
N LYS A 304 -20.34 0.34 -7.66
CA LYS A 304 -19.97 1.56 -6.96
C LYS A 304 -18.57 2.02 -7.39
N LEU A 305 -18.47 3.25 -7.86
CA LEU A 305 -17.21 3.83 -8.31
C LEU A 305 -16.29 4.17 -7.12
N ASP A 306 -15.01 3.80 -7.26
CA ASP A 306 -13.99 4.20 -6.30
C ASP A 306 -13.64 5.68 -6.47
N ASN A 307 -13.24 6.35 -5.38
CA ASN A 307 -12.80 7.75 -5.41
C ASN A 307 -11.72 8.02 -6.48
N TRP A 308 -10.82 7.06 -6.69
CA TRP A 308 -9.78 7.14 -7.73
C TRP A 308 -10.36 7.18 -9.15
N LYS A 309 -11.35 6.34 -9.43
CA LYS A 309 -12.02 6.28 -10.75
C LYS A 309 -12.81 7.57 -11.00
N ILE A 310 -13.52 8.07 -9.98
CA ILE A 310 -14.27 9.33 -10.03
C ILE A 310 -13.34 10.51 -10.37
N TYR A 311 -12.16 10.59 -9.74
CA TYR A 311 -11.19 11.65 -10.02
C TYR A 311 -10.79 11.71 -11.50
N PHE A 312 -10.48 10.56 -12.11
CA PHE A 312 -10.11 10.53 -13.52
C PHE A 312 -11.29 10.74 -14.47
N LEU A 313 -12.47 10.24 -14.13
CA LEU A 313 -13.69 10.51 -14.90
C LEU A 313 -14.03 12.01 -14.90
N TYR A 314 -13.83 12.70 -13.77
CA TYR A 314 -13.96 14.15 -13.70
C TYR A 314 -12.92 14.88 -14.56
N ASN A 315 -11.68 14.39 -14.58
CA ASN A 315 -10.64 14.94 -15.46
C ASN A 315 -11.00 14.78 -16.94
N ILE A 316 -11.55 13.62 -17.33
CA ILE A 316 -12.05 13.37 -18.69
C ILE A 316 -13.20 14.33 -19.02
N LYS A 317 -14.20 14.45 -18.15
CA LYS A 317 -15.32 15.39 -18.32
C LYS A 317 -14.84 16.83 -18.48
N SER A 318 -13.86 17.24 -17.68
CA SER A 318 -13.28 18.59 -17.76
C SER A 318 -12.60 18.84 -19.10
N LYS A 319 -11.92 17.83 -19.68
CA LYS A 319 -11.34 17.94 -21.03
C LYS A 319 -12.41 18.09 -22.11
N LEU A 320 -13.52 17.35 -22.01
CA LEU A 320 -14.65 17.46 -22.93
C LEU A 320 -15.31 18.85 -22.87
N ASN A 321 -15.45 19.42 -21.67
CA ASN A 321 -16.01 20.77 -21.51
C ASN A 321 -15.12 21.88 -22.12
N VAL A 322 -13.80 21.69 -22.15
CA VAL A 322 -12.88 22.69 -22.71
C VAL A 322 -12.91 22.68 -24.24
N GLU A 323 -13.10 21.51 -24.87
CA GLU A 323 -13.26 21.42 -26.32
C GLU A 323 -14.61 21.95 -26.82
N GLY A 324 -15.66 21.92 -25.99
CA GLY A 324 -16.97 22.49 -26.30
C GLY A 324 -17.04 24.03 -26.29
N ASN A 325 -16.01 24.73 -25.79
CA ASN A 325 -15.98 26.19 -25.65
C ASN A 325 -14.86 26.88 -26.46
N VAL A 326 -14.44 26.30 -27.59
CA VAL A 326 -13.57 26.98 -28.54
C VAL A 326 -14.28 27.20 -29.88
N GLU A 327 -15.22 28.14 -29.89
CA GLU A 327 -15.46 28.93 -31.10
C GLU A 327 -14.53 30.14 -31.07
N LEU A 328 -13.44 30.08 -31.83
CA LEU A 328 -12.74 31.29 -32.25
C LEU A 328 -13.65 32.00 -33.25
N THR A 329 -14.43 32.96 -32.78
CA THR A 329 -14.99 33.98 -33.67
C THR A 329 -13.83 34.79 -34.28
N PRO A 330 -13.92 35.23 -35.54
CA PRO A 330 -12.84 35.98 -36.21
C PRO A 330 -12.40 37.29 -35.52
N ASP A 331 -13.11 37.72 -34.47
CA ASP A 331 -12.98 39.05 -33.87
C ASP A 331 -12.41 39.04 -32.44
N GLY A 332 -11.97 37.90 -31.90
CA GLY A 332 -11.13 37.87 -30.68
C GLY A 332 -11.78 38.44 -29.42
N GLY A 333 -13.10 38.38 -29.28
CA GLY A 333 -13.83 38.76 -28.06
C GLY A 333 -14.33 37.53 -27.30
N ILE A 334 -13.95 37.40 -26.02
CA ILE A 334 -14.44 36.35 -25.10
C ILE A 334 -15.76 36.86 -24.50
N ASP A 335 -16.87 36.18 -24.77
CA ASP A 335 -18.14 36.39 -24.05
C ASP A 335 -18.40 35.18 -23.14
N LEU A 336 -18.72 35.46 -21.87
CA LEU A 336 -18.93 34.46 -20.82
C LEU A 336 -20.43 34.38 -20.52
N THR A 337 -21.11 33.40 -21.11
CA THR A 337 -22.38 32.85 -20.62
C THR A 337 -22.38 31.34 -20.70
#